data_AF-A0A453AHF3-F1
#
_entry.id   AF-A0A453AHF3-F1
#
_cell.length_a   1.000
_cell.length_b   1.000
_cell.length_c   1.000
_cell.angle_alpha   90.00
_cell.angle_beta   90.00
_cell.angle_gamma   90.00
#
_symmetry.space_group_name_H-M   'P 1'
#
loop_
_entity.id
_entity.type
_entity.pdbx_description
1 polymer ?
#
loop_
_entity_poly.entity_id
_entity_poly.type
_entity_poly.pdbx_seq_one_letter_code
_entity_poly.pdbx_strand_id
1 'polypeptide(L)'
;QEVTYLHRILSQILLEVDLQAIFRQVVQIFHSHITEAFSKLEVSSPQAKNRLCRDVQHILVCIRKLPAQNFSSEPVRNYGLLDEFLAEKFGTKVDE
;
A
#
# COMPACT_ATOMS: atom_id res chain seq x y z
N GLN A 1 4.58 7.09 12.02
CA GLN A 1 5.05 8.38 12.55
C GLN A 1 5.53 9.30 11.44
N GLU A 2 6.47 8.87 10.58
CA GLU A 2 7.02 9.67 9.47
C GLU A 2 5.98 10.26 8.50
N VAL A 3 5.01 9.45 8.06
CA VAL A 3 3.94 9.90 7.12
C VAL A 3 3.11 11.04 7.70
N THR A 4 2.74 10.96 8.98
CA THR A 4 1.95 11.98 9.66
C THR A 4 2.74 13.27 9.82
N TYR A 5 4.03 13.14 10.13
CA TYR A 5 4.94 14.28 10.22
C TYR A 5 5.12 14.97 8.87
N LEU A 6 5.32 14.21 7.80
CA LEU A 6 5.42 14.72 6.44
C LEU A 6 4.14 15.47 6.01
N HIS A 7 2.97 14.87 6.25
CA HIS A 7 1.69 15.52 5.94
C HIS A 7 1.52 16.84 6.70
N ARG A 8 1.88 16.88 7.99
CA ARG A 8 1.77 18.08 8.83
C ARG A 8 2.62 19.24 8.33
N ILE A 9 3.83 18.97 7.84
CA ILE A 9 4.71 20.02 7.31
C ILE A 9 4.23 20.48 5.94
N LEU A 10 3.96 19.54 5.03
CA LEU A 10 3.64 19.88 3.66
C LEU A 10 2.27 20.58 3.52
N SER A 11 1.29 20.23 4.36
CA SER A 11 -0.03 20.89 4.37
C SER A 11 0.00 22.37 4.76
N GLN A 12 1.08 22.84 5.39
CA GLN A 12 1.27 24.25 5.73
C GLN A 12 1.93 25.05 4.61
N ILE A 13 2.48 24.37 3.58
CA ILE A 13 3.34 24.97 2.56
C ILE A 13 2.75 24.82 1.17
N LEU A 14 2.05 23.71 0.90
CA LEU A 14 1.53 23.34 -0.42
C LEU A 14 0.01 23.41 -0.45
N LEU A 15 -0.53 23.66 -1.64
CA LEU A 15 -1.95 23.49 -1.89
C LEU A 15 -2.35 22.03 -1.69
N GLU A 16 -3.58 21.80 -1.23
CA GLU A 16 -4.07 20.44 -0.96
C GLU A 16 -3.93 19.52 -2.18
N VAL A 17 -4.14 20.05 -3.40
CA VAL A 17 -3.98 19.29 -4.65
C VAL A 17 -2.56 18.79 -4.87
N ASP A 18 -1.54 19.62 -4.58
CA ASP A 18 -0.14 19.26 -4.75
C ASP A 18 0.28 18.24 -3.68
N LEU A 19 -0.22 18.41 -2.46
CA LEU A 19 -0.02 17.47 -1.37
C LEU A 19 -0.56 16.08 -1.72
N GLN A 20 -1.78 16.02 -2.25
CA GLN A 20 -2.42 14.77 -2.66
C GLN A 20 -1.67 14.13 -3.84
N ALA A 21 -1.15 14.92 -4.78
CA ALA A 21 -0.33 14.43 -5.90
C ALA A 21 1.00 13.82 -5.41
N ILE A 22 1.64 14.41 -4.40
CA ILE A 22 2.83 13.83 -3.75
C ILE A 22 2.48 12.48 -3.12
N PHE A 23 1.41 12.42 -2.32
CA PHE A 23 1.00 11.17 -1.68
C PHE A 23 0.60 10.10 -2.70
N ARG A 24 0.05 10.48 -3.85
CA ARG A 24 -0.21 9.55 -4.96
C ARG A 24 1.08 8.88 -5.45
N GLN A 25 2.15 9.65 -5.66
CA GLN A 25 3.44 9.09 -6.05
C GLN A 25 4.01 8.18 -4.97
N VAL A 26 3.90 8.59 -3.69
CA VAL A 26 4.33 7.76 -2.55
C VAL A 26 3.58 6.42 -2.52
N VAL A 27 2.26 6.42 -2.72
CA VAL A 27 1.44 5.21 -2.84
C VAL A 27 1.95 4.32 -3.97
N GLN A 28 2.17 4.88 -5.17
CA GLN A 28 2.67 4.13 -6.32
C GLN A 28 4.06 3.50 -6.06
N ILE A 29 4.97 4.25 -5.42
CA ILE A 29 6.30 3.77 -5.04
C ILE A 29 6.19 2.62 -4.04
N PHE A 30 5.33 2.74 -3.03
CA PHE A 30 5.11 1.65 -2.07
C PHE A 30 4.59 0.39 -2.75
N HIS A 31 3.55 0.48 -3.58
CA HIS A 31 3.06 -0.70 -4.29
C HIS A 31 4.13 -1.34 -5.16
N SER A 32 4.86 -0.55 -5.95
CA SER A 32 5.89 -1.06 -6.85
C SER A 32 7.04 -1.73 -6.09
N HIS A 33 7.70 -0.99 -5.19
CA HIS A 33 8.93 -1.47 -4.54
C HIS A 33 8.67 -2.63 -3.57
N ILE A 34 7.54 -2.61 -2.85
CA ILE A 34 7.21 -3.69 -1.91
C ILE A 34 6.85 -4.96 -2.67
N THR A 35 6.07 -4.85 -3.75
CA THR A 35 5.72 -5.99 -4.61
C THR A 35 6.99 -6.59 -5.25
N GLU A 36 7.89 -5.75 -5.75
CA GLU A 36 9.17 -6.19 -6.30
C GLU A 36 10.04 -6.90 -5.25
N ALA A 37 10.13 -6.35 -4.04
CA ALA A 37 10.91 -6.96 -2.97
C ALA A 37 10.34 -8.33 -2.56
N PHE A 38 9.02 -8.44 -2.44
CA PHE A 38 8.35 -9.68 -2.02
C PHE A 38 8.25 -10.72 -3.12
N SER A 39 8.19 -10.34 -4.39
CA SER A 39 8.18 -11.30 -5.51
C SER A 39 9.51 -12.07 -5.63
N LYS A 40 10.61 -11.46 -5.18
CA LYS A 40 11.95 -12.07 -5.15
C LYS A 40 12.17 -13.00 -3.95
N LEU A 41 11.27 -13.02 -2.97
CA LEU A 41 11.38 -13.91 -1.82
C LEU A 41 10.92 -15.33 -2.17
N GLU A 42 11.84 -16.29 -2.12
CA GLU A 42 11.48 -17.71 -2.20
C GLU A 42 10.92 -18.21 -0.87
N VAL A 43 9.59 -18.11 -0.73
CA VAL A 43 8.90 -18.57 0.46
C VAL A 43 8.31 -19.95 0.22
N SER A 44 9.03 -20.99 0.65
CA SER A 44 8.62 -22.40 0.46
C SER A 44 7.76 -22.95 1.61
N SER A 45 7.94 -22.47 2.85
CA SER A 45 7.22 -23.01 4.01
C SER A 45 5.83 -22.36 4.21
N PRO A 46 4.80 -23.14 4.59
CA PRO A 46 3.46 -22.59 4.86
C PRO A 46 3.43 -21.52 5.95
N GLN A 47 4.28 -21.66 6.97
CA GLN A 47 4.39 -20.70 8.08
C GLN A 47 4.94 -19.36 7.60
N ALA A 48 5.96 -19.38 6.74
CA ALA A 48 6.53 -18.16 6.18
C ALA A 48 5.57 -17.49 5.19
N LYS A 49 4.81 -18.28 4.40
CA LYS A 49 3.74 -17.76 3.54
C LYS A 49 2.66 -17.03 4.35
N ASN A 50 2.20 -17.64 5.44
CA ASN A 50 1.20 -17.02 6.32
C ASN A 50 1.70 -15.73 6.97
N ARG A 51 2.97 -15.68 7.39
CA ARG A 51 3.58 -14.44 7.90
C ARG A 51 3.62 -13.36 6.83
N LEU A 52 4.12 -13.67 5.64
CA LEU A 52 4.18 -12.72 4.53
C LEU A 52 2.79 -12.18 4.14
N CYS A 53 1.77 -13.05 4.09
CA CYS A 53 0.39 -12.63 3.83
C CYS A 53 -0.10 -11.60 4.86
N ARG A 54 0.10 -11.86 6.15
CA ARG A 54 -0.26 -10.92 7.22
C ARG A 54 0.51 -9.61 7.11
N ASP A 55 1.81 -9.67 6.85
CA ASP A 55 2.66 -8.48 6.72
C ASP A 55 2.18 -7.60 5.55
N VAL A 56 1.87 -8.20 4.39
CA VAL A 56 1.30 -7.52 3.22
C VAL A 56 -0.04 -6.87 3.57
N GLN A 57 -0.94 -7.59 4.24
CA GLN A 57 -2.23 -7.05 4.68
C GLN A 57 -2.06 -5.84 5.62
N HIS A 58 -1.15 -5.92 6.58
CA HIS A 58 -0.85 -4.80 7.49
C HIS A 58 -0.28 -3.59 6.75
N ILE A 59 0.62 -3.80 5.80
CA ILE A 59 1.17 -2.74 4.95
C ILE A 59 0.07 -2.07 4.13
N LEU A 60 -0.83 -2.84 3.51
CA LEU A 60 -1.95 -2.31 2.73
C LEU A 60 -2.90 -1.46 3.60
N VAL A 61 -3.17 -1.85 4.85
CA VAL A 61 -3.93 -1.02 5.80
C VAL A 61 -3.26 0.34 6.03
N CYS A 62 -1.93 0.39 6.09
CA CYS A 62 -1.19 1.63 6.21
C CYS A 62 -1.26 2.47 4.93
N ILE A 63 -1.11 1.85 3.75
CA ILE A 63 -1.21 2.52 2.45
C ILE A 63 -2.61 3.14 2.25
N ARG A 64 -3.67 2.43 2.63
CA ARG A 64 -5.08 2.91 2.57
C ARG A 64 -5.34 4.17 3.42
N LYS A 65 -4.52 4.43 4.44
CA LYS A 65 -4.64 5.64 5.29
C LYS A 65 -3.93 6.86 4.71
N LEU A 66 -3.14 6.71 3.65
CA LEU A 66 -2.42 7.82 3.04
C LEU A 66 -3.40 8.80 2.38
N PRO A 67 -3.19 10.12 2.57
CA PRO A 67 -4.03 11.16 1.97
C PRO A 67 -3.61 11.38 0.52
N ALA A 68 -3.84 10.37 -0.32
CA ALA A 68 -3.73 10.45 -1.77
C ALA A 68 -5.14 10.61 -2.38
N GLN A 69 -5.19 11.32 -3.51
CA GLN A 69 -6.45 11.61 -4.19
C GLN A 69 -7.05 10.31 -4.73
N ASN A 70 -8.30 10.04 -4.37
CA ASN A 70 -9.06 8.90 -4.87
C ASN A 70 -9.41 9.17 -6.34
N PHE A 71 -8.57 8.71 -7.26
CA PHE A 71 -8.83 8.83 -8.70
C PHE A 71 -9.53 7.61 -9.29
N SER A 72 -9.65 6.52 -8.54
CA SER A 72 -10.17 5.26 -9.08
C SER A 72 -11.68 5.13 -8.92
N SER A 73 -12.31 4.54 -9.93
CA SER A 73 -13.62 3.89 -9.82
C SER A 73 -13.62 2.68 -8.87
N GLU A 74 -12.44 2.27 -8.40
CA GLU A 74 -12.26 1.16 -7.47
C GLU A 74 -12.84 1.49 -6.08
N PRO A 75 -13.58 0.56 -5.46
CA PRO A 75 -14.15 0.74 -4.13
C PRO A 75 -13.07 0.81 -3.04
N VAL A 76 -11.86 0.31 -3.31
CA VAL A 76 -10.74 0.30 -2.37
C VAL A 76 -9.84 1.50 -2.57
N ARG A 77 -9.62 2.26 -1.49
CA ARG A 77 -8.72 3.40 -1.48
C ARG A 77 -7.27 2.97 -1.72
N ASN A 78 -6.55 3.72 -2.56
CA ASN A 78 -5.13 3.50 -2.82
C ASN A 78 -4.85 2.04 -3.24
N TYR A 79 -5.71 1.48 -4.09
CA TYR A 79 -5.53 0.16 -4.67
C TYR A 79 -4.34 0.15 -5.65
N GLY A 80 -3.56 -0.94 -5.68
CA GLY A 80 -2.47 -1.07 -6.64
C GLY A 80 -1.82 -2.47 -6.68
N LEU A 81 -0.63 -2.54 -7.26
CA LEU A 81 0.10 -3.80 -7.54
C LEU A 81 0.27 -4.72 -6.32
N LEU A 82 0.38 -4.15 -5.11
CA LEU A 82 0.50 -4.96 -3.90
C LEU A 82 -0.81 -5.68 -3.53
N ASP A 83 -1.97 -5.10 -3.85
CA ASP A 83 -3.27 -5.78 -3.68
C ASP A 83 -3.38 -6.93 -4.69
N GLU A 84 -2.96 -6.73 -5.94
CA GLU A 84 -2.90 -7.77 -6.97
C GLU A 84 -1.96 -8.91 -6.55
N PHE A 85 -0.76 -8.58 -6.07
CA PHE A 85 0.19 -9.54 -5.53
C PHE A 85 -0.41 -10.39 -4.40
N LEU A 86 -1.13 -9.76 -3.47
CA LEU A 86 -1.79 -10.44 -2.36
C LEU A 86 -2.83 -11.45 -2.89
N ALA A 87 -3.67 -11.01 -3.83
CA ALA A 87 -4.71 -11.83 -4.44
C ALA A 87 -4.12 -13.02 -5.22
N GLU A 88 -3.08 -12.79 -6.03
CA GLU A 88 -2.43 -13.84 -6.83
C GLU A 88 -1.69 -14.87 -5.96
N LYS A 89 -0.96 -14.44 -4.94
CA LYS A 89 -0.09 -15.32 -4.14
C LYS A 89 -0.81 -16.05 -3.02
N PHE A 90 -1.85 -15.45 -2.45
CA PHE A 90 -2.50 -15.96 -1.24
C PHE A 90 -4.00 -16.20 -1.42
N GLY A 91 -4.57 -15.83 -2.56
CA GLY A 91 -6.00 -15.88 -2.85
C GLY A 91 -6.76 -14.73 -2.19
N THR A 92 -7.98 -14.49 -2.66
CA THR A 92 -8.94 -13.59 -2.03
C THR A 92 -9.47 -14.24 -0.76
N LYS A 93 -8.67 -14.34 0.30
CA LYS A 93 -9.20 -14.64 1.63
C LYS A 93 -9.92 -13.42 2.16
N VAL A 94 -11.14 -13.24 1.68
CA VAL A 94 -12.22 -12.59 2.41
C VAL A 94 -12.77 -13.67 3.33
N ASP A 95 -12.03 -14.00 4.39
CA ASP A 95 -12.55 -14.88 5.44
C ASP A 95 -13.08 -13.96 6.57
N GLU A 96 -14.41 -13.88 6.60
CA GLU A 96 -15.39 -13.57 7.66
C GLU A 96 -14.96 -12.82 8.94
#